data_AF-M5JK50-F1
#
_entry.id   AF-M5JK50-F1
#
_cell.length_a   1.000
_cell.length_b   1.000
_cell.length_c   1.000
_cell.angle_alpha   90.00
_cell.angle_beta   90.00
_cell.angle_gamma   90.00
#
_symmetry.space_group_name_H-M   'P 1'
#
loop_
_entity.id
_entity.type
_entity.pdbx_description
1 polymer ?
#
loop_
_entity_poly.entity_id
_entity_poly.type
_entity_poly.pdbx_seq_one_letter_code
_entity_poly.pdbx_strand_id
1 'polypeptide(L)'
;MTIYATFTEDGFPKGFYATELFGEKTRPVYGEAPEPTEENPHPEAPIIGQEPNPECKIPPEAIEITTGQWNEFLDNQGARRWDNGRVVEYTPPAIEPVTIIPAVTLWERLTEAEAEQVNVVMATQPFRTRQIFLTANTFRSDHELWPLLVQIATDQFGEERAAELLTDPSEPVANS
;
A
#
# COMPACT_ATOMS: atom_id res chain seq x y z
N MET A 1 -7.25 9.84 -28.41
CA MET A 1 -7.45 10.28 -27.02
C MET A 1 -6.08 10.37 -26.36
N THR A 2 -5.68 11.57 -25.96
CA THR A 2 -4.41 11.81 -25.25
C THR A 2 -4.66 11.79 -23.75
N ILE A 3 -3.83 11.08 -23.00
CA ILE A 3 -4.02 10.86 -21.56
C ILE A 3 -2.73 11.22 -20.85
N TYR A 4 -2.88 11.97 -19.76
CA TYR A 4 -1.78 12.30 -18.86
C TYR A 4 -2.00 11.64 -17.51
N ALA A 5 -0.93 11.33 -16.80
CA ALA A 5 -0.99 10.77 -15.47
C ALA A 5 0.01 11.46 -14.53
N THR A 6 -0.37 11.57 -13.26
CA THR A 6 0.52 11.94 -12.17
C THR A 6 0.83 10.72 -11.31
N PHE A 7 2.02 10.66 -10.72
CA PHE A 7 2.51 9.51 -9.97
C PHE A 7 2.99 9.88 -8.56
N THR A 8 3.00 8.91 -7.64
CA THR A 8 3.74 9.01 -6.37
C THR A 8 5.25 8.91 -6.61
N GLU A 9 6.05 9.18 -5.58
CA GLU A 9 7.50 8.95 -5.64
C GLU A 9 7.84 7.49 -5.94
N ASP A 10 7.01 6.56 -5.45
CA ASP A 10 7.12 5.11 -5.72
C ASP A 10 6.54 4.69 -7.09
N GLY A 11 6.06 5.64 -7.89
CA GLY A 11 5.54 5.40 -9.24
C GLY A 11 4.07 5.00 -9.31
N PHE A 12 3.30 5.00 -8.22
CA PHE A 12 1.87 4.64 -8.27
C PHE A 12 1.02 5.76 -8.85
N PRO A 13 0.02 5.47 -9.70
CA PRO A 13 -0.83 6.49 -10.28
C PRO A 13 -1.63 7.24 -9.19
N LYS A 14 -1.55 8.57 -9.21
CA LYS A 14 -2.34 9.48 -8.36
C LYS A 14 -3.58 10.00 -9.07
N GLY A 15 -3.51 10.19 -10.38
CA GLY A 15 -4.59 10.72 -11.18
C GLY A 15 -4.36 10.53 -12.68
N PHE A 16 -5.46 10.46 -13.42
CA PHE A 16 -5.48 10.37 -14.89
C PHE A 16 -6.28 11.54 -15.46
N TYR A 17 -5.77 12.15 -16.53
CA TYR A 17 -6.29 13.38 -17.11
C TYR A 17 -6.37 13.25 -18.62
N ALA A 18 -7.59 12.99 -19.14
CA ALA A 18 -7.85 12.95 -20.57
C ALA A 18 -8.01 14.37 -21.13
N THR A 19 -7.41 14.68 -22.28
CA THR A 19 -7.50 16.03 -22.87
C THR A 19 -8.93 16.42 -23.22
N GLU A 20 -9.80 15.46 -23.53
CA GLU A 20 -11.23 15.68 -23.79
C GLU A 20 -12.00 16.23 -22.58
N LEU A 21 -11.54 15.92 -21.36
CA LEU A 21 -12.18 16.36 -20.11
C LEU A 21 -11.45 17.51 -19.44
N PHE A 22 -10.12 17.57 -19.58
CA PHE A 22 -9.26 18.52 -18.87
C PHE A 22 -8.67 19.61 -19.78
N GLY A 23 -8.99 19.59 -21.07
CA GLY A 23 -8.47 20.50 -22.07
C GLY A 23 -7.07 20.13 -22.56
N GLU A 24 -6.79 20.44 -23.82
CA GLU A 24 -5.46 20.31 -24.41
C GLU A 24 -4.46 21.24 -23.70
N LYS A 25 -3.19 20.79 -23.56
CA LYS A 25 -2.12 21.60 -22.93
C LYS A 25 -1.78 22.87 -23.72
N THR A 26 -2.00 22.84 -25.03
CA THR A 26 -1.78 23.97 -25.95
C THR A 26 -3.02 24.23 -26.78
N ARG A 27 -3.21 25.49 -27.18
CA ARG A 27 -4.27 25.90 -28.11
C ARG A 27 -3.65 26.48 -29.39
N PRO A 28 -4.31 26.31 -30.56
CA PRO A 28 -3.83 26.91 -31.79
C PRO A 28 -3.92 28.44 -31.74
N VAL A 29 -2.93 29.10 -32.33
CA VAL A 29 -2.94 30.55 -32.59
C VAL A 29 -3.32 30.73 -34.06
N TYR A 30 -4.39 31.47 -34.31
CA TYR A 30 -4.90 31.74 -35.65
C TYR A 30 -4.33 33.05 -36.19
N GLY A 31 -3.96 33.04 -37.48
CA GLY A 31 -3.57 34.24 -38.22
C GLY A 31 -4.78 35.03 -38.70
N GLU A 32 -4.55 36.00 -39.58
CA GLU A 32 -5.64 36.72 -40.24
C GLU A 32 -6.38 35.80 -41.21
N ALA A 33 -7.72 35.81 -41.14
CA ALA A 33 -8.54 35.10 -42.12
C ALA A 33 -8.37 35.75 -43.50
N PRO A 34 -8.23 34.96 -44.58
CA PRO A 34 -8.26 35.48 -45.94
C PRO A 34 -9.52 36.30 -46.20
N GLU A 35 -9.48 37.22 -47.16
CA GLU A 35 -10.68 37.89 -47.62
C GLU A 35 -11.66 36.88 -48.25
N PRO A 36 -12.98 36.96 -47.96
CA PRO A 36 -13.98 36.11 -48.59
C PRO A 36 -13.97 36.23 -50.12
N THR A 37 -14.19 35.11 -50.82
CA THR A 37 -14.32 35.06 -52.27
C THR A 37 -15.67 34.43 -52.65
N GLU A 38 -16.10 34.55 -53.91
CA GLU A 38 -17.31 33.85 -54.40
C GLU A 38 -17.17 32.32 -54.25
N GLU A 39 -15.95 31.80 -54.37
CA GLU A 39 -15.64 30.36 -54.22
C GLU A 39 -15.52 29.92 -52.74
N ASN A 40 -15.14 30.83 -51.85
CA ASN A 40 -15.06 30.59 -50.42
C ASN A 40 -15.56 31.81 -49.62
N PRO A 41 -16.87 31.88 -49.33
CA PRO A 41 -17.47 33.00 -48.61
C PRO A 41 -17.14 33.01 -47.11
N HIS A 42 -16.59 31.92 -46.58
CA HIS A 42 -16.24 31.76 -45.16
C HIS A 42 -14.83 31.17 -45.01
N PRO A 43 -13.78 31.90 -45.40
CA PRO A 43 -12.43 31.40 -45.28
C PRO A 43 -12.04 31.24 -43.81
N GLU A 44 -11.54 30.05 -43.46
CA GLU A 44 -11.01 29.79 -42.12
C GLU A 44 -9.64 30.46 -41.96
N ALA A 45 -9.39 31.01 -40.76
CA ALA A 45 -8.08 31.56 -40.43
C ALA A 45 -7.03 30.44 -40.37
N PRO A 46 -5.83 30.62 -40.95
CA PRO A 46 -4.77 29.62 -40.89
C PRO A 46 -4.23 29.51 -39.46
N ILE A 47 -3.88 28.30 -39.03
CA ILE A 47 -3.14 28.08 -37.78
C ILE A 47 -1.68 28.46 -38.01
N ILE A 48 -1.20 29.48 -37.32
CA ILE A 48 0.16 30.03 -37.45
C ILE A 48 1.09 29.62 -36.31
N GLY A 49 0.56 28.97 -35.28
CA GLY A 49 1.36 28.49 -34.15
C GLY A 49 0.52 27.81 -33.07
N GLN A 50 1.16 27.52 -31.94
CA GLN A 50 0.54 27.00 -30.73
C GLN A 50 1.03 27.79 -29.52
N GLU A 51 0.15 28.00 -28.55
CA GLU A 51 0.48 28.65 -27.28
C GLU A 51 -0.06 27.83 -26.09
N PRO A 52 0.48 27.99 -24.87
CA PRO A 52 -0.08 27.35 -23.68
C PRO A 52 -1.56 27.67 -23.53
N ASN A 53 -2.37 26.65 -23.24
CA ASN A 53 -3.80 26.82 -23.04
C ASN A 53 -4.09 27.22 -21.58
N PRO A 54 -4.51 28.46 -21.28
CA PRO A 54 -4.80 28.89 -19.91
C PRO A 54 -6.00 28.18 -19.28
N GLU A 55 -6.83 27.51 -20.08
CA GLU A 55 -8.00 26.75 -19.61
C GLU A 55 -7.66 25.28 -19.30
N CYS A 56 -6.45 24.82 -19.62
CA CYS A 56 -6.01 23.46 -19.34
C CYS A 56 -5.97 23.21 -17.82
N LYS A 57 -6.61 22.11 -17.40
CA LYS A 57 -6.68 21.66 -16.00
C LYS A 57 -5.75 20.48 -15.72
N ILE A 58 -4.96 20.05 -16.70
CA ILE A 58 -3.97 18.99 -16.54
C ILE A 58 -2.82 19.55 -15.71
N PRO A 59 -2.42 18.90 -14.60
CA PRO A 59 -1.29 19.38 -13.80
C PRO A 59 -0.01 19.46 -14.63
N PRO A 60 0.86 20.47 -14.39
CA PRO A 60 2.10 20.64 -15.15
C PRO A 60 3.04 19.45 -15.02
N GLU A 61 3.04 18.77 -13.88
CA GLU A 61 3.83 17.57 -13.58
C GLU A 61 3.26 16.30 -14.21
N ALA A 62 2.06 16.35 -14.80
CA ALA A 62 1.45 15.18 -15.42
C ALA A 62 2.17 14.80 -16.71
N ILE A 63 2.51 13.52 -16.82
CA ILE A 63 3.27 12.91 -17.91
C ILE A 63 2.29 12.27 -18.89
N GLU A 64 2.51 12.44 -20.19
CA GLU A 64 1.71 11.77 -21.21
C GLU A 64 1.94 10.25 -21.17
N ILE A 65 0.87 9.49 -21.19
CA ILE A 65 0.89 8.03 -21.26
C ILE A 65 0.10 7.54 -22.47
N THR A 66 0.51 6.41 -23.01
CA THR A 66 -0.23 5.76 -24.10
C THR A 66 -1.53 5.13 -23.59
N THR A 67 -2.50 4.92 -24.49
CA THR A 67 -3.73 4.18 -24.17
C THR A 67 -3.45 2.78 -23.61
N GLY A 68 -2.41 2.10 -24.12
CA GLY A 68 -2.01 0.78 -23.60
C GLY A 68 -1.51 0.84 -22.15
N GLN A 69 -0.67 1.85 -21.83
CA GLN A 69 -0.19 2.07 -20.46
C GLN A 69 -1.33 2.47 -19.52
N TRP A 70 -2.29 3.26 -20.00
CA TRP A 70 -3.49 3.59 -19.23
C TRP A 70 -4.30 2.34 -18.90
N ASN A 71 -4.57 1.48 -19.89
CA ASN A 71 -5.28 0.22 -19.68
C ASN A 71 -4.54 -0.70 -18.70
N GLU A 72 -3.21 -0.83 -18.81
CA GLU A 72 -2.41 -1.61 -17.86
C GLU A 72 -2.66 -1.19 -16.40
N PHE A 73 -2.72 0.11 -16.12
CA PHE A 73 -3.02 0.61 -14.78
C PHE A 73 -4.47 0.35 -14.34
N LEU A 74 -5.43 0.40 -15.26
CA LEU A 74 -6.84 0.15 -14.96
C LEU A 74 -7.13 -1.34 -14.69
N ASP A 75 -6.51 -2.22 -15.48
CA ASP A 75 -6.72 -3.66 -15.43
C ASP A 75 -5.94 -4.32 -14.29
N ASN A 76 -4.83 -3.72 -13.85
CA ASN A 76 -3.93 -4.26 -12.84
C ASN A 76 -3.73 -3.28 -11.67
N GLN A 77 -4.84 -2.75 -11.14
CA GLN A 77 -4.82 -1.79 -10.04
C GLN A 77 -4.03 -2.31 -8.83
N GLY A 78 -3.11 -1.50 -8.33
CA GLY A 78 -2.23 -1.86 -7.20
C GLY A 78 -1.08 -2.81 -7.55
N ALA A 79 -1.04 -3.37 -8.77
CA ALA A 79 0.00 -4.29 -9.24
C ALA A 79 0.87 -3.70 -10.38
N ARG A 80 0.75 -2.40 -10.62
CA ARG A 80 1.54 -1.65 -11.60
C ARG A 80 2.07 -0.36 -11.00
N ARG A 81 3.29 -0.01 -11.39
CA ARG A 81 3.90 1.30 -11.10
C ARG A 81 4.57 1.86 -12.34
N TRP A 82 4.71 3.17 -12.37
CA TRP A 82 5.49 3.90 -13.35
C TRP A 82 6.96 3.88 -12.97
N ASP A 83 7.81 3.47 -13.91
CA ASP A 83 9.26 3.48 -13.76
C ASP A 83 9.88 3.96 -15.07
N ASN A 84 10.49 5.15 -15.03
CA ASN A 84 11.28 5.72 -16.11
C ASN A 84 10.66 5.60 -17.52
N GLY A 85 9.39 6.01 -17.67
CA GLY A 85 8.70 6.01 -18.97
C GLY A 85 7.91 4.74 -19.28
N ARG A 86 7.91 3.75 -18.37
CA ARG A 86 7.28 2.45 -18.58
C ARG A 86 6.38 2.08 -17.41
N VAL A 87 5.39 1.25 -17.73
CA VAL A 87 4.56 0.58 -16.73
C VAL A 87 5.23 -0.75 -16.42
N VAL A 88 5.56 -0.97 -15.15
CA VAL A 88 6.22 -2.19 -14.66
C VAL A 88 5.34 -2.88 -13.62
N GLU A 89 5.48 -4.19 -13.52
CA GLU A 89 4.82 -4.98 -12.48
C GLU A 89 5.32 -4.56 -11.09
N TYR A 90 4.39 -4.49 -10.15
CA TYR A 90 4.68 -4.29 -8.75
C TYR A 90 4.14 -5.47 -7.96
N THR A 91 5.05 -6.15 -7.26
CA THR A 91 4.70 -7.14 -6.25
C THR A 91 4.86 -6.49 -4.88
N PRO A 92 3.78 -6.29 -4.12
CA PRO A 92 3.88 -5.83 -2.74
C PRO A 92 4.79 -6.77 -1.95
N PRO A 93 5.59 -6.26 -1.00
CA PRO A 93 6.34 -7.13 -0.10
C PRO A 93 5.39 -8.08 0.61
N ALA A 94 5.83 -9.32 0.80
CA ALA A 94 5.07 -10.28 1.59
C ALA A 94 4.87 -9.73 3.00
N ILE A 95 3.62 -9.74 3.48
CA ILE A 95 3.32 -9.41 4.87
C ILE A 95 3.55 -10.70 5.65
N GLU A 96 4.54 -10.70 6.55
CA GLU A 96 4.72 -11.83 7.45
C GLU A 96 3.49 -11.95 8.37
N PRO A 97 2.91 -13.16 8.53
CA PRO A 97 1.77 -13.34 9.40
C PRO A 97 2.16 -13.00 10.85
N VAL A 98 1.35 -12.19 11.50
CA VAL A 98 1.52 -11.86 12.92
C VAL A 98 0.66 -12.81 13.73
N THR A 99 1.30 -13.65 14.55
CA THR A 99 0.62 -14.49 15.53
C THR A 99 0.03 -13.60 16.62
N ILE A 100 -1.27 -13.74 16.88
CA ILE A 100 -1.96 -12.99 17.93
C ILE A 100 -2.60 -13.97 18.91
N ILE A 101 -2.13 -13.95 20.15
CA ILE A 101 -2.64 -14.82 21.21
C ILE A 101 -3.37 -13.95 22.23
N PRO A 102 -4.70 -14.12 22.40
CA PRO A 102 -5.40 -13.54 23.53
C PRO A 102 -4.78 -14.03 24.85
N ALA A 103 -4.57 -13.13 25.80
CA ALA A 103 -3.93 -13.50 27.07
C ALA A 103 -4.71 -14.63 27.78
N VAL A 104 -6.05 -14.58 27.74
CA VAL A 104 -6.92 -15.64 28.26
C VAL A 104 -6.60 -16.99 27.62
N THR A 105 -6.44 -17.05 26.29
CA THR A 105 -6.09 -18.28 25.58
C THR A 105 -4.73 -18.84 26.01
N LEU A 106 -3.72 -17.98 26.20
CA LEU A 106 -2.43 -18.44 26.73
C LEU A 106 -2.58 -19.06 28.13
N TRP A 107 -3.32 -18.40 29.02
CA TRP A 107 -3.54 -18.88 30.38
C TRP A 107 -4.38 -20.16 30.44
N GLU A 108 -5.39 -20.30 29.58
CA GLU A 108 -6.21 -21.52 29.47
C GLU A 108 -5.41 -22.73 28.93
N ARG A 109 -4.35 -22.48 28.14
CA ARG A 109 -3.48 -23.55 27.62
C ARG A 109 -2.47 -24.04 28.66
N LEU A 110 -2.11 -23.20 29.63
CA LEU A 110 -1.22 -23.55 30.72
C LEU A 110 -1.94 -24.43 31.75
N THR A 111 -1.25 -25.42 32.26
CA THR A 111 -1.67 -26.09 33.50
C THR A 111 -1.43 -25.16 34.69
N GLU A 112 -2.08 -25.43 35.84
CA GLU A 112 -1.90 -24.64 37.06
C GLU A 112 -0.40 -24.55 37.46
N ALA A 113 0.33 -25.66 37.38
CA ALA A 113 1.75 -25.72 37.71
C ALA A 113 2.62 -24.92 36.72
N GLU A 114 2.28 -24.93 35.43
CA GLU A 114 2.97 -24.11 34.42
C GLU A 114 2.68 -22.61 34.66
N ALA A 115 1.43 -22.25 35.00
CA ALA A 115 1.06 -20.87 35.31
C ALA A 115 1.80 -20.34 36.55
N GLU A 116 1.95 -21.15 37.60
CA GLU A 116 2.77 -20.81 38.77
C GLU A 116 4.24 -20.56 38.40
N GLN A 117 4.82 -21.39 37.52
CA GLN A 117 6.20 -21.22 37.06
C GLN A 117 6.38 -19.92 36.26
N VAL A 118 5.43 -19.60 35.36
CA VAL A 118 5.44 -18.32 34.63
C VAL A 118 5.37 -17.15 35.61
N ASN A 119 4.55 -17.22 36.66
CA ASN A 119 4.45 -16.17 37.66
C ASN A 119 5.77 -15.95 38.42
N VAL A 120 6.50 -17.03 38.76
CA VAL A 120 7.83 -16.94 39.40
C VAL A 120 8.83 -16.23 38.50
N VAL A 121 8.90 -16.61 37.22
CA VAL A 121 9.82 -15.97 36.25
C VAL A 121 9.41 -14.52 35.99
N MET A 122 8.10 -14.24 35.91
CA MET A 122 7.61 -12.88 35.74
C MET A 122 7.99 -12.00 36.93
N ALA A 123 7.98 -12.53 38.15
CA ALA A 123 8.38 -11.79 39.34
C ALA A 123 9.82 -11.25 39.29
N THR A 124 10.73 -11.86 38.52
CA THR A 124 12.11 -11.39 38.36
C THR A 124 12.28 -10.33 37.28
N GLN A 125 11.26 -10.09 36.44
CA GLN A 125 11.34 -9.13 35.34
C GLN A 125 11.30 -7.67 35.84
N PRO A 126 11.85 -6.70 35.07
CA PRO A 126 11.71 -5.28 35.39
C PRO A 126 10.25 -4.87 35.55
N PHE A 127 9.98 -3.88 36.41
CA PHE A 127 8.62 -3.44 36.75
C PHE A 127 7.77 -3.15 35.50
N ARG A 128 8.33 -2.44 34.51
CA ARG A 128 7.64 -2.12 33.25
C ARG A 128 7.21 -3.39 32.50
N THR A 129 8.12 -4.34 32.32
CA THR A 129 7.85 -5.60 31.62
C THR A 129 6.74 -6.38 32.31
N ARG A 130 6.80 -6.50 33.64
CA ARG A 130 5.74 -7.15 34.43
C ARG A 130 4.38 -6.49 34.24
N GLN A 131 4.33 -5.16 34.32
CA GLN A 131 3.08 -4.43 34.15
C GLN A 131 2.49 -4.58 32.75
N ILE A 132 3.33 -4.55 31.70
CA ILE A 132 2.85 -4.77 30.33
C ILE A 132 2.32 -6.19 30.17
N PHE A 133 3.04 -7.19 30.67
CA PHE A 133 2.65 -8.59 30.54
C PHE A 133 1.32 -8.88 31.27
N LEU A 134 1.16 -8.40 32.51
CA LEU A 134 -0.02 -8.65 33.33
C LEU A 134 -1.27 -7.91 32.85
N THR A 135 -1.10 -6.78 32.16
CA THR A 135 -2.22 -5.97 31.67
C THR A 135 -2.52 -6.18 30.18
N ALA A 136 -1.70 -6.97 29.48
CA ALA A 136 -1.92 -7.28 28.08
C ALA A 136 -3.21 -8.09 27.89
N ASN A 137 -4.07 -7.63 26.97
CA ASN A 137 -5.19 -8.43 26.49
C ASN A 137 -4.76 -9.45 25.43
N THR A 138 -3.64 -9.19 24.76
CA THR A 138 -3.12 -9.98 23.64
C THR A 138 -1.60 -9.91 23.59
N PHE A 139 -0.96 -11.02 23.21
CA PHE A 139 0.45 -11.10 22.86
C PHE A 139 0.57 -11.22 21.34
N ARG A 140 1.44 -10.41 20.72
CA ARG A 140 1.61 -10.36 19.27
C ARG A 140 3.06 -10.66 18.89
N SER A 141 3.28 -11.46 17.85
CA SER A 141 4.63 -11.81 17.40
C SER A 141 5.47 -10.64 16.91
N ASP A 142 4.82 -9.54 16.51
CA ASP A 142 5.48 -8.29 16.10
C ASP A 142 5.76 -7.32 17.26
N HIS A 143 5.43 -7.70 18.50
CA HIS A 143 5.67 -6.88 19.68
C HIS A 143 7.06 -7.11 20.30
N GLU A 144 7.68 -6.04 20.83
CA GLU A 144 9.05 -6.07 21.38
C GLU A 144 9.27 -7.09 22.52
N LEU A 145 8.20 -7.48 23.22
CA LEU A 145 8.24 -8.46 24.32
C LEU A 145 7.94 -9.90 23.89
N TRP A 146 7.60 -10.14 22.62
CA TRP A 146 7.38 -11.49 22.12
C TRP A 146 8.59 -12.41 22.29
N PRO A 147 9.84 -11.99 21.97
CA PRO A 147 11.01 -12.83 22.20
C PRO A 147 11.18 -13.25 23.66
N LEU A 148 10.81 -12.37 24.61
CA LEU A 148 10.83 -12.71 26.03
C LEU A 148 9.79 -13.79 26.37
N LEU A 149 8.57 -13.70 25.82
CA LEU A 149 7.55 -14.73 26.02
C LEU A 149 7.99 -16.09 25.43
N VAL A 150 8.53 -16.10 24.22
CA VAL A 150 9.10 -17.31 23.60
C VAL A 150 10.22 -17.89 24.46
N GLN A 151 11.12 -17.04 24.95
CA GLN A 151 12.22 -17.47 25.82
C GLN A 151 11.69 -18.09 27.13
N ILE A 152 10.76 -17.42 27.82
CA ILE A 152 10.19 -17.94 29.07
C ILE A 152 9.52 -19.30 28.83
N ALA A 153 8.70 -19.42 27.78
CA ALA A 153 8.01 -20.68 27.48
C ALA A 153 9.00 -21.80 27.14
N THR A 154 10.04 -21.50 26.36
CA THR A 154 11.06 -22.48 25.96
C THR A 154 11.93 -22.90 27.15
N ASP A 155 12.38 -21.95 27.96
CA ASP A 155 13.25 -22.21 29.12
C ASP A 155 12.52 -23.01 30.22
N GLN A 156 11.22 -22.78 30.41
CA GLN A 156 10.43 -23.48 31.43
C GLN A 156 9.86 -24.82 30.95
N PHE A 157 9.43 -24.91 29.68
CA PHE A 157 8.60 -26.02 29.20
C PHE A 157 9.20 -26.78 28.01
N GLY A 158 10.29 -26.30 27.41
CA GLY A 158 10.90 -26.86 26.20
C GLY A 158 10.24 -26.36 24.90
N GLU A 159 10.94 -26.59 23.78
CA GLU A 159 10.57 -26.05 22.47
C GLU A 159 9.19 -26.54 21.98
N GLU A 160 8.88 -27.83 22.14
CA GLU A 160 7.62 -28.44 21.69
C GLU A 160 6.42 -27.83 22.42
N ARG A 161 6.48 -27.78 23.76
CA ARG A 161 5.41 -27.19 24.57
C ARG A 161 5.29 -25.68 24.36
N ALA A 162 6.40 -24.98 24.17
CA ALA A 162 6.37 -23.56 23.82
C ALA A 162 5.68 -23.31 22.48
N ALA A 163 5.91 -24.15 21.47
CA ALA A 163 5.24 -24.05 20.18
C ALA A 163 3.73 -24.27 20.31
N GLU A 164 3.28 -25.25 21.10
CA GLU A 164 1.85 -25.47 21.38
C GLU A 164 1.21 -24.27 22.10
N LEU A 165 1.88 -23.74 23.12
CA LEU A 165 1.39 -22.60 23.90
C LEU A 165 1.28 -21.34 23.03
N LEU A 166 2.25 -21.14 22.14
CA LEU A 166 2.40 -19.94 21.31
C LEU A 166 1.85 -20.08 19.89
N THR A 167 1.17 -21.18 19.57
CA THR A 167 0.54 -21.36 18.27
C THR A 167 -0.58 -20.35 18.04
N ASP A 168 -0.77 -19.94 16.79
CA ASP A 168 -1.88 -19.10 16.40
C ASP A 168 -3.21 -19.82 16.70
N PRO A 169 -4.13 -19.22 17.49
CA PRO A 169 -5.40 -19.86 17.81
C PRO A 169 -6.34 -20.02 16.61
N SER A 170 -6.11 -19.31 15.50
CA SER A 170 -6.86 -19.46 14.26
C SER A 170 -6.35 -20.58 13.36
N GLU A 171 -5.13 -21.08 13.60
CA GLU A 171 -4.61 -22.24 12.88
C GLU A 171 -5.18 -23.53 13.49
N PRO A 172 -5.80 -24.42 12.68
CA PRO A 172 -6.25 -25.71 13.17
C PRO A 172 -5.03 -26.51 13.60
N VAL A 173 -4.98 -26.90 14.87
CA VAL A 173 -3.97 -27.84 15.37
C VAL A 173 -4.16 -29.14 14.60
N ALA A 174 -3.21 -29.47 13.73
CA ALA A 174 -3.22 -30.73 13.01
C ALA A 174 -3.07 -31.85 14.05
N ASN A 175 -4.19 -32.50 14.39
CA ASN A 175 -4.16 -33.68 15.24
C ASN A 175 -3.36 -34.76 14.52
N SER A 176 -2.22 -35.13 15.12
CA SER A 176 -1.33 -36.22 14.72
C SER A 176 -2.05 -37.56 14.58
#